data_AF-A0A1Q4GV01-F1
#
_entry.id   AF-A0A1Q4GV01-F1
#
_cell.length_a   1.000
_cell.length_b   1.000
_cell.length_c   1.000
_cell.angle_alpha   90.00
_cell.angle_beta   90.00
_cell.angle_gamma   90.00
#
_symmetry.space_group_name_H-M   'P 1'
#
loop_
_entity.id
_entity.type
_entity.pdbx_description
1 polymer ?
#
loop_
_entity_poly.entity_id
_entity_poly.type
_entity_poly.pdbx_seq_one_letter_code
_entity_poly.pdbx_strand_id
1 'polypeptide(L)'
;MKKTTLVLALSFAAWLTACGQKEEPAAQAPAPEAIAPAAEAPAAPAAEAPAAEAAAPAGGAVASTEQGKSVFNKTCALCHAAGVAGAPMPGNKDDWGPRIAQGMDTLYKHALEGFTGAKGMMPARGGAATLSDDEVKAAVNHMVSLSQ
;
A
#
# COMPACT_ATOMS: atom_id res chain seq x y z
N MET A 1 -58.76 -4.97 -8.79
CA MET A 1 -59.91 -4.05 -8.65
C MET A 1 -59.72 -3.24 -7.37
N LYS A 2 -60.00 -1.92 -7.36
CA LYS A 2 -60.04 -1.01 -6.17
C LYS A 2 -58.64 -0.80 -5.52
N LYS A 3 -58.09 0.41 -5.27
CA LYS A 3 -58.59 1.68 -4.64
C LYS A 3 -58.96 1.46 -3.15
N THR A 4 -58.68 2.31 -2.14
CA THR A 4 -58.08 3.69 -1.97
C THR A 4 -57.27 3.65 -0.61
N THR A 5 -56.62 4.61 0.08
CA THR A 5 -56.47 6.10 0.24
C THR A 5 -55.08 6.28 0.96
N LEU A 6 -54.18 7.26 0.76
CA LEU A 6 -54.14 8.75 0.82
C LEU A 6 -54.42 9.37 2.22
N VAL A 7 -53.81 10.55 2.50
CA VAL A 7 -54.04 11.47 3.66
C VAL A 7 -53.38 11.00 4.99
N LEU A 8 -52.55 11.75 5.72
CA LEU A 8 -51.82 13.04 5.56
C LEU A 8 -50.51 12.93 6.43
N ALA A 9 -49.72 13.90 6.94
CA ALA A 9 -49.78 15.36 7.10
C ALA A 9 -48.36 16.01 7.04
N LEU A 10 -48.20 17.27 7.48
CA LEU A 10 -46.94 18.02 7.52
C LEU A 10 -46.30 18.03 8.93
N SER A 11 -44.97 18.15 8.99
CA SER A 11 -44.26 19.02 9.95
C SER A 11 -42.82 19.24 9.48
N PHE A 12 -42.60 20.30 8.68
CA PHE A 12 -41.27 20.70 8.21
C PHE A 12 -41.03 22.16 8.61
N ALA A 13 -40.43 22.36 9.79
CA ALA A 13 -40.01 23.66 10.32
C ALA A 13 -38.64 23.44 11.00
N ALA A 14 -37.51 23.78 10.37
CA ALA A 14 -37.00 25.11 10.05
C ALA A 14 -36.25 25.76 11.22
N TRP A 15 -34.91 25.67 11.17
CA TRP A 15 -33.99 26.60 11.84
C TRP A 15 -32.73 26.75 10.96
N LEU A 16 -32.68 27.85 10.20
CA LEU A 16 -31.57 28.19 9.29
C LEU A 16 -31.56 29.70 9.04
N THR A 17 -31.07 30.43 10.06
CA THR A 17 -30.92 31.90 10.13
C THR A 17 -29.85 32.20 11.19
N ALA A 18 -28.87 33.09 11.03
CA ALA A 18 -28.28 33.72 9.84
C ALA A 18 -26.93 34.36 10.23
N CYS A 19 -26.15 34.84 9.25
CA CYS A 19 -24.91 35.63 9.37
C CYS A 19 -23.69 34.93 10.02
N GLY A 20 -22.46 34.97 9.47
CA GLY A 20 -22.05 35.45 8.14
C GLY A 20 -21.31 36.80 8.12
N GLN A 21 -20.10 36.85 8.68
CA GLN A 21 -19.03 37.83 8.44
C GLN A 21 -17.76 37.18 9.02
N LYS A 22 -16.79 36.63 8.29
CA LYS A 22 -15.89 37.22 7.28
C LYS A 22 -15.12 38.44 7.80
N GLU A 23 -13.92 38.21 8.36
CA GLU A 23 -12.69 38.85 7.89
C GLU A 23 -11.46 38.16 8.50
N GLU A 24 -10.39 38.03 7.73
CA GLU A 24 -9.04 37.62 8.15
C GLU A 24 -8.11 38.77 7.77
N PRO A 25 -7.08 39.08 8.57
CA PRO A 25 -5.83 39.47 7.89
C PRO A 25 -4.52 39.03 8.58
N ALA A 26 -3.55 38.77 7.70
CA ALA A 26 -2.13 39.12 7.86
C ALA A 26 -1.32 38.51 9.02
N ALA A 27 -0.83 37.29 8.76
CA ALA A 27 0.59 36.96 8.69
C ALA A 27 1.60 37.72 9.59
N GLN A 28 2.29 36.96 10.45
CA GLN A 28 3.72 37.18 10.73
C GLN A 28 4.43 35.86 11.05
N ALA A 29 5.64 35.72 10.51
CA ALA A 29 6.68 34.78 10.93
C ALA A 29 7.98 35.59 11.02
N PRO A 30 8.84 35.29 12.00
CA PRO A 30 9.98 34.44 11.67
C PRO A 30 10.29 33.37 12.73
N ALA A 31 11.26 32.51 12.41
CA ALA A 31 11.90 31.55 13.31
C ALA A 31 13.33 32.07 13.65
N PRO A 32 14.27 31.26 14.17
CA PRO A 32 14.17 30.02 14.95
C PRO A 32 14.97 30.09 16.28
N GLU A 33 14.70 29.19 17.22
CA GLU A 33 15.68 28.83 18.27
C GLU A 33 15.84 27.32 18.38
N ALA A 34 17.07 26.87 18.59
CA ALA A 34 17.45 25.46 18.64
C ALA A 34 18.32 25.20 19.88
N ILE A 35 17.95 24.20 20.67
CA ILE A 35 18.78 23.67 21.76
C ILE A 35 18.82 22.15 21.60
N ALA A 36 20.03 21.60 21.62
CA ALA A 36 20.33 20.17 21.48
C ALA A 36 20.93 19.62 22.81
N PRO A 37 21.52 18.42 22.90
CA PRO A 37 20.91 17.39 23.75
C PRO A 37 21.80 16.88 24.90
N ALA A 38 21.19 16.05 25.77
CA ALA A 38 21.85 15.06 26.63
C ALA A 38 21.04 13.75 26.51
N ALA A 39 21.60 12.58 26.23
CA ALA A 39 22.68 11.84 26.92
C ALA A 39 22.21 11.26 28.29
N GLU A 40 22.38 9.97 28.60
CA GLU A 40 23.02 8.88 27.84
C GLU A 40 22.44 7.50 28.21
N ALA A 41 22.96 6.41 27.63
CA ALA A 41 22.49 5.03 27.84
C ALA A 41 23.06 4.39 29.13
N PRO A 42 22.72 3.11 29.39
CA PRO A 42 23.80 2.12 29.32
C PRO A 42 23.47 0.86 28.50
N ALA A 43 24.51 0.21 27.99
CA ALA A 43 24.51 -1.19 27.54
C ALA A 43 24.54 -2.14 28.77
N ALA A 44 24.57 -3.47 28.71
CA ALA A 44 24.92 -4.46 27.68
C ALA A 44 24.25 -5.82 28.07
N PRO A 45 24.61 -7.02 27.56
CA PRO A 45 25.63 -7.40 26.57
C PRO A 45 25.09 -8.25 25.40
N ALA A 46 26.00 -8.75 24.55
CA ALA A 46 25.72 -9.63 23.42
C ALA A 46 25.50 -11.10 23.83
N ALA A 47 24.89 -11.86 22.93
CA ALA A 47 24.98 -13.32 22.85
C ALA A 47 25.23 -13.70 21.38
N GLU A 48 26.20 -14.58 21.12
CA GLU A 48 26.66 -14.92 19.77
C GLU A 48 26.18 -16.30 19.30
N ALA A 49 26.08 -16.43 17.97
CA ALA A 49 26.17 -17.69 17.21
C ALA A 49 25.05 -18.75 17.38
N PRO A 50 24.95 -19.75 16.47
CA PRO A 50 25.71 -19.96 15.23
C PRO A 50 24.87 -19.78 13.95
N ALA A 51 25.54 -19.90 12.80
CA ALA A 51 24.92 -19.82 11.48
C ALA A 51 24.08 -21.06 11.12
N ALA A 52 23.06 -20.86 10.29
CA ALA A 52 22.35 -21.90 9.55
C ALA A 52 22.21 -21.47 8.09
N GLU A 53 23.29 -21.64 7.31
CA GLU A 53 23.38 -21.20 5.92
C GLU A 53 22.60 -22.15 4.98
N ALA A 54 21.28 -22.00 4.98
CA ALA A 54 20.38 -22.75 4.11
C ALA A 54 20.47 -22.22 2.66
N ALA A 55 21.38 -22.78 1.88
CA ALA A 55 21.60 -22.42 0.48
C ALA A 55 20.39 -22.77 -0.42
N ALA A 56 19.45 -21.83 -0.55
CA ALA A 56 18.44 -21.81 -1.60
C ALA A 56 19.06 -21.30 -2.92
N PRO A 57 18.60 -21.77 -4.11
CA PRO A 57 19.20 -21.41 -5.38
C PRO A 57 19.03 -19.92 -5.72
N ALA A 58 19.95 -19.39 -6.52
CA ALA A 58 20.08 -17.96 -6.80
C ALA A 58 18.88 -17.35 -7.56
N GLY A 59 17.88 -16.89 -6.82
CA GLY A 59 16.97 -15.84 -7.29
C GLY A 59 17.74 -14.52 -7.48
N GLY A 60 17.45 -13.80 -8.57
CA GLY A 60 18.21 -12.63 -8.99
C GLY A 60 18.39 -11.58 -7.89
N ALA A 61 19.63 -11.06 -7.76
CA ALA A 61 20.03 -10.22 -6.65
C ALA A 61 19.18 -8.94 -6.49
N VAL A 62 18.32 -8.93 -5.47
CA VAL A 62 17.87 -7.77 -4.67
C VAL A 62 17.83 -6.43 -5.41
N ALA A 63 17.04 -6.34 -6.49
CA ALA A 63 16.68 -5.07 -7.11
C ALA A 63 16.08 -4.15 -6.02
N SER A 64 16.83 -3.09 -5.67
CA SER A 64 16.89 -2.51 -4.32
C SER A 64 15.58 -2.60 -3.53
N THR A 65 15.58 -3.37 -2.44
CA THR A 65 14.37 -3.65 -1.63
C THR A 65 13.64 -2.38 -1.22
N GLU A 66 14.35 -1.30 -0.90
CA GLU A 66 13.75 0.01 -0.57
C GLU A 66 13.08 0.71 -1.77
N GLN A 67 13.56 0.53 -3.00
CA GLN A 67 12.86 1.01 -4.21
C GLN A 67 11.57 0.21 -4.41
N GLY A 68 11.65 -1.13 -4.37
CA GLY A 68 10.49 -2.01 -4.51
C GLY A 68 9.41 -1.74 -3.45
N LYS A 69 9.83 -1.55 -2.20
CA LYS A 69 9.02 -1.10 -1.06
C LYS A 69 8.44 0.31 -1.24
N SER A 70 9.20 1.25 -1.80
CA SER A 70 8.70 2.60 -2.11
C SER A 70 7.58 2.56 -3.15
N VAL A 71 7.77 1.82 -4.24
CA VAL A 71 6.77 1.63 -5.31
C VAL A 71 5.56 0.85 -4.78
N PHE A 72 5.79 -0.21 -3.99
CA PHE A 72 4.72 -0.95 -3.32
C PHE A 72 3.86 -0.01 -2.46
N ASN A 73 4.46 0.74 -1.53
CA ASN A 73 3.74 1.64 -0.63
C ASN A 73 2.99 2.77 -1.37
N LYS A 74 3.52 3.27 -2.49
CA LYS A 74 2.91 4.35 -3.28
C LYS A 74 1.79 3.90 -4.22
N THR A 75 1.81 2.64 -4.68
CA THR A 75 0.96 2.17 -5.77
C THR A 75 0.32 0.81 -5.47
N CYS A 76 1.12 -0.23 -5.27
CA CYS A 76 0.61 -1.60 -5.18
C CYS A 76 -0.19 -1.87 -3.89
N ALA A 77 0.17 -1.21 -2.79
CA ALA A 77 -0.41 -1.40 -1.46
C ALA A 77 -1.92 -1.14 -1.43
N LEU A 78 -2.43 -0.23 -2.27
CA LEU A 78 -3.87 0.10 -2.38
C LEU A 78 -4.74 -1.15 -2.57
N CYS A 79 -4.27 -2.14 -3.33
CA CYS A 79 -4.94 -3.43 -3.47
C CYS A 79 -4.29 -4.51 -2.60
N HIS A 80 -2.97 -4.59 -2.60
CA HIS A 80 -2.24 -5.74 -2.08
C HIS A 80 -2.01 -5.74 -0.57
N ALA A 81 -2.11 -4.61 0.14
CA ALA A 81 -1.88 -4.58 1.59
C ALA A 81 -3.00 -5.25 2.41
N ALA A 82 -4.23 -5.29 1.87
CA ALA A 82 -5.41 -5.88 2.52
C ALA A 82 -6.20 -6.83 1.60
N GLY A 83 -5.62 -7.26 0.48
CA GLY A 83 -6.20 -8.23 -0.45
C GLY A 83 -7.47 -7.76 -1.18
N VAL A 84 -7.60 -6.44 -1.40
CA VAL A 84 -8.77 -5.82 -2.02
C VAL A 84 -9.04 -6.45 -3.38
N ALA A 85 -10.31 -6.77 -3.66
CA ALA A 85 -10.76 -7.45 -4.88
C ALA A 85 -9.98 -8.74 -5.22
N GLY A 86 -9.53 -9.48 -4.21
CA GLY A 86 -8.84 -10.77 -4.39
C GLY A 86 -7.35 -10.66 -4.76
N ALA A 87 -6.75 -9.48 -4.59
CA ALA A 87 -5.32 -9.29 -4.76
C ALA A 87 -4.51 -10.15 -3.77
N PRO A 88 -3.40 -10.78 -4.18
CA PRO A 88 -2.57 -11.58 -3.27
C PRO A 88 -1.84 -10.68 -2.26
N MET A 89 -2.01 -10.95 -0.97
CA MET A 89 -1.36 -10.19 0.11
C MET A 89 0.09 -10.65 0.32
N PRO A 90 1.09 -9.75 0.30
CA PRO A 90 2.47 -10.11 0.67
C PRO A 90 2.51 -10.72 2.08
N GLY A 91 3.31 -11.77 2.26
CA GLY A 91 3.32 -12.59 3.48
C GLY A 91 2.31 -13.74 3.47
N ASN A 92 1.25 -13.70 2.67
CA ASN A 92 0.32 -14.83 2.56
C ASN A 92 0.89 -15.93 1.64
N LYS A 93 1.55 -16.91 2.24
CA LYS A 93 2.11 -18.09 1.56
C LYS A 93 1.09 -18.84 0.69
N ASP A 94 -0.18 -18.92 1.10
CA ASP A 94 -1.22 -19.62 0.33
C ASP A 94 -1.63 -18.86 -0.95
N ASP A 95 -1.53 -17.53 -0.93
CA ASP A 95 -1.75 -16.69 -2.11
C ASP A 95 -0.54 -16.66 -3.06
N TRP A 96 0.68 -16.82 -2.52
CA TRP A 96 1.92 -16.60 -3.26
C TRP A 96 2.65 -17.86 -3.68
N GLY A 97 2.62 -18.96 -2.93
CA GLY A 97 3.28 -20.23 -3.29
C GLY A 97 2.91 -20.71 -4.71
N PRO A 98 1.62 -20.82 -5.05
CA PRO A 98 1.17 -21.17 -6.41
C PRO A 98 1.54 -20.15 -7.51
N ARG A 99 1.93 -18.91 -7.14
CA ARG A 99 2.35 -17.84 -8.06
C ARG A 99 3.87 -17.85 -8.27
N ILE A 100 4.63 -17.98 -7.20
CA ILE A 100 6.10 -18.13 -7.23
C ILE A 100 6.48 -19.39 -8.03
N ALA A 101 5.68 -20.46 -7.92
CA ALA A 101 5.79 -21.66 -8.75
C ALA A 101 5.58 -21.44 -10.26
N GLN A 102 5.04 -20.28 -10.70
CA GLN A 102 4.94 -19.92 -12.12
C GLN A 102 6.22 -19.25 -12.67
N GLY A 103 7.22 -19.00 -11.81
CA GLY A 103 8.48 -18.33 -12.17
C GLY A 103 8.37 -16.80 -12.20
N MET A 104 9.47 -16.12 -11.90
CA MET A 104 9.53 -14.67 -11.78
C MET A 104 9.14 -13.93 -13.07
N ASP A 105 9.52 -14.45 -14.23
CA ASP A 105 9.18 -13.83 -15.53
C ASP A 105 7.67 -13.77 -15.77
N THR A 106 6.92 -14.79 -15.33
CA THR A 106 5.45 -14.79 -15.36
C THR A 106 4.87 -13.71 -14.44
N LEU A 107 5.46 -13.52 -13.24
CA LEU A 107 5.02 -12.48 -12.30
C LEU A 107 5.33 -11.07 -12.81
N TYR A 108 6.51 -10.87 -13.39
CA TYR A 108 6.86 -9.61 -14.05
C TYR A 108 5.93 -9.33 -15.22
N LYS A 109 5.69 -10.30 -16.11
CA LYS A 109 4.78 -10.16 -17.26
C LYS A 109 3.38 -9.74 -16.80
N HIS A 110 2.80 -10.44 -15.83
CA HIS A 110 1.48 -10.11 -15.28
C HIS A 110 1.42 -8.73 -14.60
N ALA A 111 2.50 -8.28 -13.96
CA ALA A 111 2.56 -6.95 -13.35
C ALA A 111 2.76 -5.81 -14.37
N LEU A 112 3.50 -6.06 -15.46
CA LEU A 112 3.80 -5.08 -16.51
C LEU A 112 2.66 -4.92 -17.50
N GLU A 113 2.15 -6.03 -18.05
CA GLU A 113 1.09 -6.05 -19.07
C GLU A 113 -0.33 -6.05 -18.47
N GLY A 114 -0.45 -6.40 -17.18
CA GLY A 114 -1.73 -6.67 -16.52
C GLY A 114 -2.14 -8.15 -16.65
N PHE A 115 -3.09 -8.56 -15.81
CA PHE A 115 -3.52 -9.96 -15.74
C PHE A 115 -4.95 -10.09 -15.21
N THR A 116 -5.79 -10.84 -15.92
CA THR A 116 -7.10 -11.29 -15.43
C THR A 116 -6.96 -12.72 -14.89
N GLY A 117 -7.18 -12.92 -13.59
CA GLY A 117 -7.13 -14.22 -12.95
C GLY A 117 -8.44 -14.59 -12.25
N ALA A 118 -8.55 -15.84 -11.79
CA ALA A 118 -9.76 -16.36 -11.15
C ALA A 118 -10.19 -15.61 -9.87
N LYS A 119 -9.29 -14.88 -9.21
CA LYS A 119 -9.60 -14.04 -8.03
C LYS A 119 -9.93 -12.57 -8.36
N GLY A 120 -9.61 -12.07 -9.56
CA GLY A 120 -9.74 -10.65 -9.90
C GLY A 120 -8.80 -10.17 -11.01
N MET A 121 -8.76 -8.85 -11.23
CA MET A 121 -7.95 -8.16 -12.24
C MET A 121 -6.77 -7.43 -11.59
N MET A 122 -5.56 -7.64 -12.13
CA MET A 122 -4.40 -6.79 -11.89
C MET A 122 -4.20 -5.86 -13.09
N PRO A 123 -4.32 -4.53 -12.95
CA PRO A 123 -4.08 -3.60 -14.05
C PRO A 123 -2.59 -3.51 -14.41
N ALA A 124 -2.30 -3.21 -15.69
CA ALA A 124 -0.95 -3.01 -16.20
C ALA A 124 -0.18 -1.95 -15.39
N ARG A 125 1.08 -2.27 -15.02
CA ARG A 125 1.95 -1.47 -14.13
C ARG A 125 1.26 -1.05 -12.81
N GLY A 126 0.40 -1.92 -12.28
CA GLY A 126 -0.40 -1.63 -11.08
C GLY A 126 -1.38 -0.46 -11.24
N GLY A 127 -1.71 -0.07 -12.47
CA GLY A 127 -2.52 1.11 -12.80
C GLY A 127 -1.72 2.41 -12.94
N ALA A 128 -0.42 2.42 -12.61
CA ALA A 128 0.44 3.59 -12.70
C ALA A 128 1.28 3.54 -13.99
N ALA A 129 0.73 4.07 -15.09
CA ALA A 129 1.37 4.08 -16.41
C ALA A 129 2.72 4.84 -16.49
N THR A 130 3.07 5.60 -15.45
CA THR A 130 4.34 6.34 -15.32
C THR A 130 5.47 5.54 -14.69
N LEU A 131 5.20 4.36 -14.11
CA LEU A 131 6.26 3.52 -13.54
C LEU A 131 7.12 2.91 -14.66
N SER A 132 8.43 2.93 -14.47
CA SER A 132 9.35 2.16 -15.31
C SER A 132 9.19 0.65 -15.07
N ASP A 133 9.59 -0.15 -16.05
CA ASP A 133 9.48 -1.60 -15.95
C ASP A 133 10.31 -2.17 -14.80
N ASP A 134 11.43 -1.52 -14.46
CA ASP A 134 12.31 -1.95 -13.37
C ASP A 134 11.77 -1.55 -11.98
N GLU A 135 11.03 -0.44 -11.87
CA GLU A 135 10.26 -0.12 -10.66
C GLU A 135 9.16 -1.15 -10.40
N VAL A 136 8.46 -1.60 -11.44
CA VAL A 136 7.43 -2.64 -11.34
C VAL A 136 8.06 -3.99 -10.97
N LYS A 137 9.19 -4.38 -11.59
CA LYS A 137 9.94 -5.59 -11.21
C LYS A 137 10.44 -5.51 -9.76
N ALA A 138 10.96 -4.36 -9.32
CA ALA A 138 11.40 -4.16 -7.94
C ALA A 138 10.23 -4.31 -6.95
N ALA A 139 9.04 -3.79 -7.26
CA ALA A 139 7.85 -3.99 -6.44
C ALA A 139 7.42 -5.47 -6.37
N VAL A 140 7.42 -6.18 -7.50
CA VAL A 140 7.16 -7.63 -7.54
C VAL A 140 8.18 -8.39 -6.68
N ASN A 141 9.48 -8.07 -6.80
CA ASN A 141 10.54 -8.67 -5.99
C ASN A 141 10.36 -8.42 -4.49
N HIS A 142 9.98 -7.20 -4.09
CA HIS A 142 9.66 -6.90 -2.70
C HIS A 142 8.48 -7.76 -2.20
N MET A 143 7.39 -7.84 -2.97
CA MET A 143 6.19 -8.61 -2.60
C MET A 143 6.48 -10.13 -2.52
N VAL A 144 7.29 -10.66 -3.45
CA VAL A 144 7.75 -12.06 -3.40
C VAL A 144 8.68 -12.30 -2.20
N SER A 145 9.61 -11.40 -1.92
CA SER A 145 10.58 -11.55 -0.81
C SER A 145 9.91 -11.65 0.56
N LEU A 146 8.76 -11.00 0.75
CA LEU A 146 7.94 -11.11 1.96
C LEU A 146 7.14 -12.42 2.05
N SER A 147 7.05 -13.20 0.97
CA SER A 147 6.04 -14.25 0.79
C SER A 147 6.61 -15.65 0.57
N GLN A 148 7.94 -15.81 0.56
CA GLN A 148 8.64 -17.09 0.58
C GLN A 148 8.64 -17.69 1.99
#